data_AF-A0A8K1FH55-F1
#
_entry.id   AF-A0A8K1FH55-F1
#
_cell.length_a   1.000
_cell.length_b   1.000
_cell.length_c   1.000
_cell.angle_alpha   90.00
_cell.angle_beta   90.00
_cell.angle_gamma   90.00
#
_symmetry.space_group_name_H-M   'P 1'
#
loop_
_entity.id
_entity.type
_entity.pdbx_description
1 polymer ?
#
loop_
_entity_poly.entity_id
_entity_poly.type
_entity_poly.pdbx_seq_one_letter_code
_entity_poly.pdbx_strand_id
1 'polypeptide(L)'
;MGKITNYMRVTKRRKVHEKHEKMVERVGKKVSPAPAIEKLTVSKTKPEENGRVITYDGDELYEDGHHVPRFIFNTVKYVRRGEAHEVPMTTQKIVDYIREHYVIPIDFEQNHKYGPHSGMTYEERLLRAYKFRLLDLKDSDLAEPEVICVSCAVLGHSDKECPDGF
;
A
#
# COMPACT_ATOMS: atom_id res chain seq x y z
N MET A 1 -46.46 6.41 -30.36
CA MET A 1 -46.79 5.66 -29.13
C MET A 1 -45.52 4.94 -28.64
N GLY A 2 -44.71 5.58 -27.80
CA GLY A 2 -43.51 4.96 -27.23
C GLY A 2 -43.82 4.46 -25.82
N LYS A 3 -43.73 3.16 -25.58
CA LYS A 3 -43.97 2.55 -24.26
C LYS A 3 -42.76 2.82 -23.37
N ILE A 4 -42.97 3.61 -22.32
CA ILE A 4 -41.97 3.86 -21.27
C ILE A 4 -41.87 2.59 -20.42
N THR A 5 -40.74 1.91 -20.48
CA THR A 5 -40.43 0.75 -19.62
C THR A 5 -40.02 1.26 -18.24
N ASN A 6 -40.88 1.03 -17.25
CA ASN A 6 -40.63 1.33 -15.85
C ASN A 6 -39.56 0.37 -15.29
N TYR A 7 -38.39 0.91 -14.95
CA TYR A 7 -37.35 0.14 -14.24
C TYR A 7 -37.72 0.03 -12.75
N MET A 8 -37.82 -1.19 -12.23
CA MET A 8 -38.00 -1.48 -10.80
C MET A 8 -36.77 -0.99 -10.01
N ARG A 9 -36.93 0.05 -9.21
CA ARG A 9 -35.91 0.45 -8.21
C ARG A 9 -35.95 -0.53 -7.03
N VAL A 10 -34.99 -1.44 -6.97
CA VAL A 10 -34.78 -2.34 -5.82
C VAL A 10 -33.94 -1.60 -4.78
N THR A 11 -34.58 -0.86 -3.87
CA THR A 11 -33.92 -0.34 -2.68
C THR A 11 -34.06 -1.36 -1.54
N LYS A 12 -33.05 -2.21 -1.35
CA LYS A 12 -32.95 -3.03 -0.14
C LYS A 12 -32.75 -2.11 1.07
N ARG A 13 -33.80 -1.90 1.87
CA ARG A 13 -33.69 -1.27 3.19
C ARG A 13 -32.98 -2.22 4.14
N ARG A 14 -31.88 -1.78 4.76
CA ARG A 14 -31.27 -2.50 5.88
C ARG A 14 -32.24 -2.47 7.06
N LYS A 15 -32.56 -3.63 7.65
CA LYS A 15 -33.28 -3.71 8.92
C LYS A 15 -32.32 -3.24 10.02
N VAL A 16 -32.65 -2.11 10.63
CA VAL A 16 -32.02 -1.63 11.87
C VAL A 16 -32.58 -2.50 12.99
N HIS A 17 -31.72 -3.27 13.66
CA HIS A 17 -32.08 -3.91 14.93
C HIS A 17 -31.88 -2.88 16.03
N GLU A 18 -32.98 -2.38 16.59
CA GLU A 18 -32.99 -1.56 17.79
C GLU A 18 -32.74 -2.41 19.05
N LYS A 19 -31.80 -1.89 19.84
CA LYS A 19 -31.69 -1.90 21.31
C LYS A 19 -32.16 -3.12 22.11
N HIS A 20 -31.21 -3.65 22.89
CA HIS A 20 -31.51 -3.99 24.27
C HIS A 20 -30.35 -3.55 25.18
N GLU A 21 -30.52 -2.38 25.82
CA GLU A 21 -29.79 -1.98 27.01
C GLU A 21 -30.25 -2.85 28.19
N LYS A 22 -29.31 -3.49 28.90
CA LYS A 22 -29.44 -3.75 30.34
C LYS A 22 -28.08 -3.60 31.01
N MET A 23 -27.94 -2.53 31.79
CA MET A 23 -27.00 -2.41 32.91
C MET A 23 -27.11 -3.62 33.84
N VAL A 24 -25.98 -4.16 34.31
CA VAL A 24 -25.73 -4.41 35.74
C VAL A 24 -24.21 -4.37 35.99
N GLU A 25 -23.84 -3.47 36.90
CA GLU A 25 -22.55 -3.27 37.55
C GLU A 25 -22.29 -4.36 38.61
N ARG A 26 -21.06 -4.91 38.72
CA ARG A 26 -20.44 -5.38 40.00
C ARG A 26 -19.02 -5.97 39.83
N VAL A 27 -18.05 -5.20 40.32
CA VAL A 27 -16.97 -5.56 41.28
C VAL A 27 -16.38 -6.98 41.27
N GLY A 28 -15.14 -7.07 40.78
CA GLY A 28 -13.94 -7.62 41.45
C GLY A 28 -13.89 -9.08 41.92
N LYS A 29 -13.01 -9.90 41.30
CA LYS A 29 -12.12 -10.83 42.02
C LYS A 29 -10.96 -11.35 41.15
N LYS A 30 -9.85 -11.63 41.83
CA LYS A 30 -8.45 -11.88 41.40
C LYS A 30 -8.19 -13.34 40.93
N VAL A 31 -6.95 -13.56 40.41
CA VAL A 31 -6.15 -14.83 40.39
C VAL A 31 -6.53 -15.80 39.25
N SER A 32 -5.68 -16.41 38.39
CA SER A 32 -4.22 -16.50 38.14
C SER A 32 -4.00 -17.37 36.84
N PRO A 33 -2.84 -18.02 36.56
CA PRO A 33 -2.02 -17.78 35.37
C PRO A 33 -2.05 -18.90 34.29
N ALA A 34 -1.32 -18.62 33.21
CA ALA A 34 -1.12 -19.41 31.98
C ALA A 34 -0.83 -20.91 32.13
N PRO A 35 -1.13 -21.72 31.10
CA PRO A 35 -0.45 -22.99 30.87
C PRO A 35 0.63 -22.87 29.79
N ALA A 36 1.80 -23.39 30.13
CA ALA A 36 2.91 -23.69 29.22
C ALA A 36 2.47 -24.71 28.15
N ILE A 37 2.87 -24.48 26.90
CA ILE A 37 2.71 -25.46 25.83
C ILE A 37 4.06 -26.13 25.58
N GLU A 38 4.06 -27.44 25.81
CA GLU A 38 5.15 -28.38 25.61
C GLU A 38 5.58 -28.46 24.14
N LYS A 39 6.88 -28.56 23.95
CA LYS A 39 7.53 -28.89 22.68
C LYS A 39 7.24 -30.36 22.37
N LEU A 40 6.57 -30.64 21.26
CA LEU A 40 6.52 -31.97 20.66
C LEU A 40 6.99 -31.91 19.20
N THR A 41 8.20 -32.40 19.02
CA THR A 41 8.82 -32.79 17.75
C THR A 41 8.08 -33.99 17.15
N VAL A 42 7.64 -33.90 15.89
CA VAL A 42 7.44 -35.09 15.04
C VAL A 42 7.83 -34.75 13.61
N SER A 43 8.74 -35.56 13.09
CA SER A 43 9.23 -35.61 11.71
C SER A 43 8.46 -36.68 10.92
N LYS A 44 8.07 -36.40 9.66
CA LYS A 44 8.30 -37.25 8.44
C LYS A 44 7.41 -36.93 7.22
N THR A 45 8.11 -36.64 6.11
CA THR A 45 7.95 -37.12 4.70
C THR A 45 6.64 -36.99 3.90
N LYS A 46 6.71 -36.10 2.87
CA LYS A 46 6.61 -36.31 1.39
C LYS A 46 5.27 -36.82 0.74
N PRO A 47 5.05 -36.58 -0.58
CA PRO A 47 4.09 -35.57 -1.07
C PRO A 47 2.99 -36.14 -1.98
N GLU A 48 1.76 -35.62 -1.93
CA GLU A 48 0.77 -35.87 -2.99
C GLU A 48 -0.10 -34.63 -3.28
N GLU A 49 -0.58 -34.60 -4.52
CA GLU A 49 -1.08 -33.50 -5.34
C GLU A 49 -2.31 -32.75 -4.82
N ASN A 50 -2.37 -31.48 -5.25
CA ASN A 50 -3.59 -30.69 -5.44
C ASN A 50 -4.38 -30.30 -4.18
N GLY A 51 -3.67 -29.69 -3.24
CA GLY A 51 -4.21 -28.67 -2.35
C GLY A 51 -3.09 -27.68 -2.08
N ARG A 52 -3.28 -26.40 -2.42
CA ARG A 52 -2.30 -25.35 -2.10
C ARG A 52 -2.31 -25.16 -0.58
N VAL A 53 -1.60 -26.02 0.14
CA VAL A 53 -1.28 -25.85 1.55
C VAL A 53 -0.41 -24.61 1.61
N ILE A 54 -1.00 -23.49 2.00
CA ILE A 54 -0.26 -22.31 2.44
C ILE A 54 0.31 -22.72 3.80
N THR A 55 1.51 -23.27 3.84
CA THR A 55 2.26 -23.38 5.09
C THR A 55 2.61 -21.95 5.49
N TYR A 56 1.95 -21.46 6.54
CA TYR A 56 2.37 -20.24 7.23
C TYR A 56 3.59 -20.61 8.08
N ASP A 57 4.72 -20.80 7.41
CA ASP A 57 6.02 -20.94 8.06
C ASP A 57 6.45 -19.55 8.54
N GLY A 58 5.97 -19.18 9.73
CA GLY A 58 6.79 -18.65 10.83
C GLY A 58 7.66 -17.41 10.67
N ASP A 59 7.73 -16.72 9.54
CA ASP A 59 8.52 -15.50 9.39
C ASP A 59 7.58 -14.30 9.28
N GLU A 60 7.06 -13.86 10.42
CA GLU A 60 6.20 -12.68 10.51
C GLU A 60 6.94 -11.44 9.97
N LEU A 61 6.42 -10.96 8.84
CA LEU A 61 6.94 -9.93 7.93
C LEU A 61 6.84 -8.52 8.51
N TYR A 62 7.41 -8.29 9.68
CA TYR A 62 7.48 -6.96 10.28
C TYR A 62 8.78 -6.27 9.84
N GLU A 63 8.65 -5.25 8.99
CA GLU A 63 9.72 -4.30 8.70
C GLU A 63 9.39 -3.01 9.43
N ASP A 64 10.36 -2.47 10.18
CA ASP A 64 10.21 -1.26 11.00
C ASP A 64 9.00 -1.29 11.97
N GLY A 65 8.59 -2.48 12.42
CA GLY A 65 7.44 -2.65 13.32
C GLY A 65 6.07 -2.67 12.64
N HIS A 66 6.02 -2.64 11.30
CA HIS A 66 4.78 -2.72 10.54
C HIS A 66 4.69 -4.00 9.70
N HIS A 67 3.51 -4.61 9.67
CA HIS A 67 3.25 -5.82 8.88
C HIS A 67 3.28 -5.49 7.38
N VAL A 68 4.17 -6.15 6.65
CA VAL A 68 4.33 -6.01 5.19
C VAL A 68 3.60 -7.14 4.46
N PRO A 69 2.58 -6.85 3.63
CA PRO A 69 1.81 -7.88 2.93
C PRO A 69 2.53 -8.39 1.67
N ARG A 70 3.68 -9.07 1.82
CA ARG A 70 4.50 -9.57 0.70
C ARG A 70 3.72 -10.44 -0.29
N PHE A 71 2.78 -11.26 0.20
CA PHE A 71 1.92 -12.08 -0.67
C PHE A 71 1.11 -11.24 -1.66
N ILE A 72 0.57 -10.09 -1.21
CA ILE A 72 -0.21 -9.19 -2.06
C ILE A 72 0.72 -8.55 -3.09
N PHE A 73 1.89 -8.07 -2.68
CA PHE A 73 2.88 -7.45 -3.58
C PHE A 73 3.32 -8.40 -4.69
N ASN A 74 3.61 -9.66 -4.35
CA ASN A 74 3.95 -10.68 -5.34
C ASN A 74 2.79 -10.94 -6.31
N THR A 75 1.55 -10.99 -5.80
CA THR A 75 0.35 -11.23 -6.61
C THR A 75 0.12 -10.09 -7.61
N VAL A 76 0.33 -8.85 -7.17
CA VAL A 76 0.11 -7.67 -8.01
C VAL A 76 1.37 -7.22 -8.77
N LYS A 77 2.48 -7.98 -8.68
CA LYS A 77 3.77 -7.68 -9.30
C LYS A 77 4.33 -6.30 -8.91
N TYR A 78 4.15 -5.91 -7.65
CA TYR A 78 4.73 -4.69 -7.12
C TYR A 78 6.17 -4.94 -6.68
N VAL A 79 7.10 -4.16 -7.21
CA VAL A 79 8.52 -4.22 -6.83
C VAL A 79 8.78 -3.21 -5.71
N ARG A 80 9.30 -3.69 -4.59
CA ARG A 80 9.48 -2.87 -3.39
C ARG A 80 10.75 -2.04 -3.45
N ARG A 81 10.82 -1.04 -2.56
CA ARG A 81 12.05 -0.30 -2.31
C ARG A 81 13.20 -1.25 -1.94
N GLY A 82 14.31 -1.14 -2.66
CA GLY A 82 15.53 -1.93 -2.40
C GLY A 82 15.56 -3.32 -3.05
N GLU A 83 14.47 -3.73 -3.70
CA GLU A 83 14.46 -4.94 -4.51
C GLU A 83 15.14 -4.68 -5.87
N ALA A 84 16.00 -5.61 -6.28
CA ALA A 84 16.75 -5.47 -7.52
C ALA A 84 15.83 -5.56 -8.74
N HIS A 85 15.74 -4.47 -9.50
CA HIS A 85 15.03 -4.43 -10.76
C HIS A 85 15.64 -3.39 -11.70
N GLU A 86 15.29 -3.47 -12.97
CA GLU A 86 15.80 -2.55 -13.99
C GLU A 86 15.00 -1.25 -13.96
N VAL A 87 15.67 -0.15 -13.63
CA VAL A 87 15.10 1.21 -13.65
C VAL A 87 15.81 2.02 -14.72
N PRO A 88 15.09 2.70 -15.63
CA PRO A 88 15.72 3.55 -16.63
C PRO A 88 16.42 4.74 -15.96
N MET A 89 17.53 5.19 -16.56
CA MET A 89 18.35 6.28 -16.00
C MET A 89 17.57 7.59 -15.81
N THR A 90 16.56 7.84 -16.65
CA THR A 90 15.68 9.02 -16.53
C THR A 90 14.89 8.98 -15.23
N THR A 91 14.27 7.84 -14.91
CA THR A 91 13.52 7.63 -13.67
C THR A 91 14.43 7.75 -12.45
N GLN A 92 15.65 7.20 -12.50
CA GLN A 92 16.61 7.33 -11.39
C GLN A 92 16.93 8.79 -11.07
N LYS A 93 17.24 9.60 -12.10
CA LYS A 93 17.50 11.03 -11.92
C LYS A 93 16.35 11.77 -11.26
N ILE A 94 15.12 11.48 -11.66
CA ILE A 94 13.94 12.11 -11.08
C ILE A 94 13.73 11.66 -9.64
N VAL A 95 13.93 10.37 -9.35
CA VAL A 95 13.83 9.84 -7.98
C VAL A 95 14.87 10.47 -7.07
N ASP A 96 16.11 10.68 -7.55
CA ASP A 96 17.16 11.34 -6.78
C ASP A 96 16.82 12.80 -6.51
N TYR A 97 16.33 13.54 -7.51
CA TYR A 97 15.79 14.88 -7.32
C TYR A 97 14.65 14.93 -6.28
N ILE A 98 13.71 13.97 -6.33
CA ILE A 98 12.62 13.88 -5.35
C ILE A 98 13.16 13.65 -3.93
N ARG A 99 14.18 12.79 -3.76
CA ARG A 99 14.78 12.51 -2.45
C ARG A 99 15.49 13.73 -1.86
N GLU A 100 16.06 14.59 -2.70
CA GLU A 100 16.75 15.81 -2.28
C GLU A 100 15.76 16.89 -1.82
N HIS A 101 14.68 17.11 -2.58
CA HIS A 101 13.78 18.25 -2.37
C HIS A 101 12.46 17.93 -1.63
N TYR A 102 12.03 16.67 -1.60
CA TYR A 102 10.73 16.26 -1.05
C TYR A 102 10.86 15.31 0.13
N VAL A 103 9.86 15.36 1.01
CA VAL A 103 9.71 14.40 2.10
C VAL A 103 8.99 13.17 1.56
N ILE A 104 9.66 12.02 1.63
CA ILE A 104 9.05 10.73 1.36
C ILE A 104 8.63 10.12 2.70
N PRO A 105 7.33 9.94 2.96
CA PRO A 105 6.89 9.34 4.22
C PRO A 105 7.37 7.90 4.38
N ILE A 106 7.59 7.49 5.63
CA ILE A 106 7.96 6.11 5.97
C ILE A 106 6.86 5.14 5.50
N ASP A 107 5.60 5.54 5.69
CA ASP A 107 4.41 4.74 5.30
C ASP A 107 4.06 4.86 3.81
N PHE A 108 4.94 5.39 2.96
CA PHE A 108 4.66 5.62 1.54
C PHE A 108 4.14 4.35 0.83
N GLU A 109 4.74 3.20 1.11
CA GLU A 109 4.31 1.94 0.51
C GLU A 109 2.93 1.51 1.02
N GLN A 110 2.56 1.79 2.27
CA GLN A 110 1.29 1.31 2.85
C GLN A 110 0.12 2.26 2.58
N ASN A 111 0.40 3.55 2.40
CA ASN A 111 -0.63 4.56 2.25
C ASN A 111 -1.25 4.53 0.85
N HIS A 112 -2.58 4.38 0.80
CA HIS A 112 -3.36 4.34 -0.44
C HIS A 112 -3.44 5.69 -1.16
N LYS A 113 -3.14 6.81 -0.47
CA LYS A 113 -3.09 8.17 -1.05
C LYS A 113 -2.19 8.23 -2.29
N TYR A 114 -1.10 7.47 -2.31
CA TYR A 114 -0.10 7.48 -3.38
C TYR A 114 -0.45 6.59 -4.58
N GLY A 115 -1.69 6.06 -4.62
CA GLY A 115 -2.19 5.23 -5.71
C GLY A 115 -1.98 3.72 -5.48
N PRO A 116 -2.43 2.89 -6.42
CA PRO A 116 -2.37 1.43 -6.32
C PRO A 116 -0.94 0.88 -6.50
N HIS A 117 -0.72 -0.34 -6.03
CA HIS A 117 0.52 -1.10 -6.19
C HIS A 117 0.61 -1.92 -7.47
N SER A 118 -0.52 -2.19 -8.12
CA SER A 118 -0.58 -3.21 -9.17
C SER A 118 0.25 -2.85 -10.40
N GLY A 119 1.19 -3.73 -10.74
CA GLY A 119 2.03 -3.66 -11.93
C GLY A 119 2.98 -2.47 -11.96
N MET A 120 3.32 -1.91 -10.81
CA MET A 120 4.21 -0.75 -10.69
C MET A 120 5.43 -1.06 -9.83
N THR A 121 6.51 -0.33 -10.05
CA THR A 121 7.65 -0.31 -9.11
C THR A 121 7.48 0.81 -8.08
N TYR A 122 8.28 0.76 -7.02
CA TYR A 122 8.35 1.83 -6.02
C TYR A 122 8.63 3.20 -6.65
N GLU A 123 9.57 3.25 -7.59
CA GLU A 123 10.02 4.43 -8.32
C GLU A 123 8.92 5.00 -9.19
N GLU A 124 8.21 4.16 -9.95
CA GLU A 124 7.06 4.59 -10.76
C GLU A 124 5.93 5.15 -9.91
N ARG A 125 5.69 4.52 -8.75
CA ARG A 125 4.69 5.00 -7.79
C ARG A 125 5.10 6.34 -7.18
N LEU A 126 6.40 6.54 -6.92
CA LEU A 126 6.96 7.81 -6.44
C LEU A 126 6.86 8.91 -7.49
N LEU A 127 7.20 8.62 -8.74
CA LEU A 127 7.01 9.51 -9.89
C LEU A 127 5.55 9.95 -10.02
N ARG A 128 4.62 8.99 -9.87
CA ARG A 128 3.19 9.28 -9.90
C ARG A 128 2.78 10.21 -8.76
N ALA A 129 3.27 9.96 -7.54
CA ALA A 129 3.00 10.83 -6.38
C ALA A 129 3.52 12.25 -6.60
N TYR A 130 4.72 12.39 -7.18
CA TYR A 130 5.30 13.68 -7.58
C TYR A 130 4.44 14.40 -8.63
N LYS A 131 4.05 13.70 -9.71
CA LYS A 131 3.22 14.24 -10.78
C LYS A 131 1.87 14.78 -10.28
N PHE A 132 1.28 14.13 -9.28
CA PHE A 132 0.05 14.57 -8.64
C PHE A 132 0.25 15.55 -7.47
N ARG A 133 1.48 16.01 -7.22
CA ARG A 133 1.84 16.92 -6.12
C ARG A 133 1.34 16.42 -4.75
N LEU A 134 1.48 15.11 -4.51
CA LEU A 134 1.05 14.46 -3.27
C LEU A 134 2.14 14.40 -2.20
N LEU A 135 3.37 14.75 -2.58
CA LEU A 135 4.55 14.81 -1.72
C LEU A 135 4.74 16.22 -1.18
N ASP A 136 5.13 16.31 0.08
CA ASP A 136 5.40 17.57 0.74
C ASP A 136 6.87 17.98 0.51
N LEU A 137 7.13 19.29 0.44
CA LEU A 137 8.48 19.83 0.31
C LEU A 137 9.24 19.66 1.62
N LYS A 138 10.55 19.39 1.53
CA LYS A 138 11.41 19.18 2.70
C LYS A 138 11.71 20.46 3.46
N ASP A 139 11.97 21.54 2.73
CA ASP A 139 12.22 22.86 3.28
C ASP A 139 11.09 23.79 2.84
N SER A 140 10.11 24.03 3.73
CA SER A 140 9.00 24.95 3.47
C SER A 140 9.41 26.42 3.38
N ASP A 141 10.62 26.73 3.85
CA ASP A 141 11.08 28.12 4.03
C ASP A 141 11.97 28.59 2.88
N LEU A 142 12.39 27.68 1.99
CA LEU A 142 13.14 27.99 0.77
C LEU A 142 12.18 28.19 -0.40
N ALA A 143 12.62 28.97 -1.39
CA ALA A 143 11.88 29.18 -2.63
C ALA A 143 11.47 27.82 -3.24
N GLU A 144 10.25 27.75 -3.78
CA GLU A 144 9.73 26.52 -4.41
C GLU A 144 10.77 25.98 -5.41
N PRO A 145 11.18 24.70 -5.28
CA PRO A 145 12.22 24.16 -6.13
C PRO A 145 11.74 24.08 -7.58
N GLU A 146 12.65 24.25 -8.53
CA GLU A 146 12.35 24.21 -9.96
C GLU A 146 11.73 22.87 -10.35
N VAL A 147 10.63 22.89 -11.11
CA VAL A 147 9.94 21.66 -11.53
C VAL A 147 10.84 20.79 -12.41
N ILE A 148 10.93 19.50 -12.11
CA ILE A 148 11.57 18.50 -12.97
C ILE A 148 10.54 17.84 -13.88
N CYS A 149 10.87 17.73 -15.17
CA CYS A 149 10.02 17.04 -16.14
C CYS A 149 10.12 15.51 -15.97
N VAL A 150 8.98 14.82 -15.91
CA VAL A 150 8.92 13.36 -15.77
C VAL A 150 9.35 12.63 -17.05
N SER A 151 9.19 13.26 -18.22
CA SER A 151 9.53 12.65 -19.52
C SER A 151 11.03 12.67 -19.81
N CYS A 152 11.68 13.82 -19.65
CA CYS A 152 13.09 14.01 -20.03
C CYS A 152 14.05 14.19 -18.83
N ALA A 153 13.53 14.27 -17.59
CA ALA A 153 14.32 14.50 -16.39
C ALA A 153 15.13 15.82 -16.41
N VAL A 154 14.65 16.84 -17.11
CA VAL A 154 15.25 18.19 -17.17
C VAL A 154 14.45 19.16 -16.30
N LEU A 155 15.16 20.06 -15.63
CA LEU A 155 14.57 21.11 -14.79
C LEU A 155 14.02 22.28 -15.63
N GLY A 156 13.01 22.95 -15.10
CA GLY A 156 12.50 24.22 -15.64
C GLY A 156 11.27 24.11 -16.53
N HIS A 157 10.73 22.91 -16.76
CA HIS A 157 9.45 22.74 -17.46
C HIS A 157 8.65 21.55 -16.93
N SER A 158 7.34 21.59 -17.14
CA SER A 158 6.44 20.49 -16.79
C SER A 158 6.33 19.46 -17.91
N ASP A 159 5.82 18.26 -17.62
CA ASP A 159 5.55 17.20 -18.60
C ASP A 159 4.77 17.69 -19.85
N LYS A 160 3.91 18.69 -19.67
CA LYS A 160 3.04 19.22 -20.74
C LYS A 160 3.77 20.11 -21.73
N GLU A 161 4.90 20.67 -21.31
CA GLU A 161 5.71 21.62 -22.08
C GLU A 161 7.03 20.98 -22.53
N CYS A 162 7.14 19.66 -22.39
CA CYS A 162 8.34 18.93 -22.71
C CYS A 162 8.56 18.91 -24.23
N PRO A 163 9.73 19.35 -24.74
CA PRO A 163 10.02 19.31 -26.18
C PRO A 163 10.17 17.88 -26.71
N ASP A 164 10.53 16.94 -25.84
CA ASP A 164 10.72 15.52 -26.18
C ASP A 164 9.44 14.69 -25.98
N GLY A 165 8.39 15.26 -25.37
CA GLY A 165 7.15 14.58 -25.03
C GLY A 165 6.01 14.94 -25.98
N PHE A 166 5.74 14.07 -26.96
CA PHE A 166 4.53 14.11 -27.79
C PHE A 166 3.42 13.22 -27.21
#